data_AF-A0A226X3R9-F1
#
_entry.id   AF-A0A226X3R9-F1
#
_cell.length_a   1.000
_cell.length_b   1.000
_cell.length_c   1.000
_cell.angle_alpha   90.00
_cell.angle_beta   90.00
_cell.angle_gamma   90.00
#
_symmetry.space_group_name_H-M   'P 1'
#
loop_
_entity.id
_entity.type
_entity.pdbx_description
1 polymer ?
#
loop_
_entity_poly.entity_id
_entity_poly.type
_entity_poly.pdbx_seq_one_letter_code
_entity_poly.pdbx_strand_id
1 'polypeptide(L)'
;MSRTSFYWVFEDRDALLNALLGRWKSKNTGNWITRTEVYADNVCEAVLNVFDCWFDDSVFDSPFESAIRGWALQSPEVAREVAEDDRLRIAALIALFERFDYGRATADVRARAMYLAQIGYASTQAREDISIRMMRVADYVEVFTGLKSGDRDLQRFFSRING
;
A
#
# COMPACT_ATOMS: atom_id res chain seq x y z
N MET A 1 -15.91 -21.95 30.19
CA MET A 1 -14.52 -22.45 30.07
C MET A 1 -13.57 -21.26 30.02
N SER A 2 -12.46 -21.42 30.75
CA SER A 2 -11.28 -20.58 31.01
C SER A 2 -11.11 -19.19 30.36
N ARG A 3 -10.77 -18.22 31.21
CA ARG A 3 -10.40 -16.82 30.93
C ARG A 3 -8.87 -16.62 30.85
N THR A 4 -8.10 -17.67 30.57
CA THR A 4 -6.63 -17.68 30.68
C THR A 4 -5.91 -17.98 29.37
N SER A 5 -6.19 -17.23 28.29
CA SER A 5 -5.60 -17.50 26.96
C SER A 5 -4.76 -16.37 26.36
N PHE A 6 -4.67 -15.19 26.99
CA PHE A 6 -4.02 -14.02 26.36
C PHE A 6 -2.52 -13.88 26.69
N TYR A 7 -2.10 -14.35 27.87
CA TYR A 7 -0.72 -14.15 28.38
C TYR A 7 0.28 -15.26 28.03
N TRP A 8 -0.13 -16.33 27.35
CA TRP A 8 0.77 -17.47 27.08
C TRP A 8 1.43 -17.44 25.70
N VAL A 9 1.01 -16.55 24.80
CA VAL A 9 1.58 -16.47 23.44
C VAL A 9 2.80 -15.54 23.39
N PHE A 10 2.90 -14.56 24.29
CA PHE A 10 3.98 -13.57 24.31
C PHE A 10 4.58 -13.45 25.70
N GLU A 11 5.90 -13.36 25.74
CA GLU A 11 6.70 -13.25 26.98
C GLU A 11 6.39 -11.98 27.76
N ASP A 12 6.20 -10.85 27.06
CA ASP A 12 5.81 -9.58 27.64
C ASP A 12 5.07 -8.68 26.63
N ARG A 13 4.75 -7.45 27.07
CA ARG A 13 4.09 -6.43 26.25
C ARG A 13 4.92 -6.03 25.04
N ASP A 14 6.23 -5.94 25.18
CA ASP A 14 7.11 -5.46 24.11
C ASP A 14 7.25 -6.54 23.03
N ALA A 15 7.29 -7.82 23.41
CA ALA A 15 7.20 -8.95 22.51
C ALA A 15 5.91 -8.93 21.67
N LEU A 16 4.76 -8.64 22.28
CA LEU A 16 3.49 -8.48 21.57
C LEU A 16 3.54 -7.29 20.58
N LEU A 17 4.03 -6.14 21.02
CA LEU A 17 4.11 -4.92 20.20
C LEU A 17 5.05 -5.11 19.00
N ASN A 18 6.19 -5.77 19.20
CA ASN A 18 7.12 -6.14 18.14
C ASN A 18 6.50 -7.12 17.15
N ALA A 19 5.73 -8.11 17.63
CA ALA A 19 5.02 -9.03 16.75
C ALA A 19 3.94 -8.33 15.92
N LEU A 20 3.23 -7.34 16.49
CA LEU A 20 2.28 -6.51 15.75
C LEU A 20 2.98 -5.70 14.65
N LEU A 21 4.10 -5.04 14.95
CA LEU A 21 4.89 -4.32 13.95
C LEU A 21 5.39 -5.26 12.84
N GLY A 22 5.92 -6.43 13.20
CA GLY A 22 6.38 -7.43 12.23
C GLY A 22 5.27 -7.88 11.29
N ARG A 23 4.07 -8.17 11.83
CA ARG A 23 2.90 -8.52 11.02
C ARG A 23 2.48 -7.37 10.11
N TRP A 24 2.43 -6.15 10.62
CA TRP A 24 2.08 -4.96 9.84
C TRP A 24 3.06 -4.74 8.68
N LYS A 25 4.37 -4.84 8.93
CA LYS A 25 5.41 -4.74 7.90
C LYS A 25 5.28 -5.78 6.82
N SER A 26 5.17 -7.06 7.22
CA SER A 26 5.04 -8.16 6.27
C SER A 26 3.78 -8.02 5.42
N LYS A 27 2.66 -7.64 6.03
CA LYS A 27 1.38 -7.47 5.34
C LYS A 27 1.41 -6.25 4.41
N ASN A 28 1.65 -5.06 4.93
CA ASN A 28 1.45 -3.84 4.18
C ASN A 28 2.67 -3.53 3.30
N THR A 29 3.87 -3.46 3.87
CA THR A 29 5.09 -3.12 3.12
C THR A 29 5.53 -4.27 2.21
N GLY A 30 5.52 -5.50 2.73
CA GLY A 30 5.93 -6.68 1.96
C GLY A 30 5.06 -6.90 0.71
N ASN A 31 3.74 -6.85 0.87
CA ASN A 31 2.84 -6.98 -0.28
C ASN A 31 2.90 -5.77 -1.21
N TRP A 32 3.06 -4.55 -0.70
CA TRP A 32 3.26 -3.36 -1.52
C TRP A 32 4.45 -3.51 -2.46
N ILE A 33 5.61 -3.87 -1.92
CA ILE A 33 6.82 -4.12 -2.71
C ILE A 33 6.57 -5.23 -3.72
N THR A 34 5.99 -6.35 -3.28
CA THR A 34 5.65 -7.46 -4.18
C THR A 34 4.78 -6.99 -5.35
N ARG A 35 3.75 -6.16 -5.10
CA ARG A 35 2.89 -5.60 -6.15
C ARG A 35 3.64 -4.68 -7.12
N THR A 36 4.67 -3.96 -6.65
CA THR A 36 5.52 -3.18 -7.56
C THR A 36 6.42 -4.04 -8.45
N GLU A 37 6.58 -5.32 -8.14
CA GLU A 37 7.47 -6.26 -8.85
C GLU A 37 6.71 -7.29 -9.69
N VAL A 38 5.38 -7.41 -9.52
CA VAL A 38 4.54 -8.27 -10.36
C VAL A 38 4.72 -7.87 -11.83
N TYR A 39 4.80 -8.89 -12.68
CA TYR A 39 4.88 -8.71 -14.13
C TYR A 39 3.76 -7.78 -14.65
N ALA A 40 4.14 -6.91 -15.58
CA ALA A 40 3.24 -6.03 -16.28
C ALA A 40 3.78 -5.75 -17.68
N ASP A 41 2.89 -5.79 -18.68
CA ASP A 41 3.20 -5.53 -20.09
C ASP A 41 3.56 -4.04 -20.30
N ASN A 42 3.05 -3.15 -19.44
CA ASN A 42 3.28 -1.70 -19.49
C ASN A 42 3.15 -1.05 -18.10
N VAL A 43 3.49 0.24 -17.99
CA VAL A 43 3.46 0.99 -16.72
C VAL A 43 2.05 1.15 -16.14
N CYS A 44 1.01 1.27 -16.98
CA CYS A 44 -0.38 1.36 -16.52
C CYS A 44 -0.78 0.07 -15.81
N GLU A 45 -0.48 -1.08 -16.39
CA GLU A 45 -0.72 -2.39 -15.75
C GLU A 45 0.11 -2.53 -14.46
N ALA A 46 1.36 -2.06 -14.45
CA ALA A 46 2.20 -2.10 -13.25
C ALA A 46 1.61 -1.25 -12.11
N VAL A 47 1.13 -0.05 -12.42
CA VAL A 47 0.46 0.82 -11.45
C VAL A 47 -0.86 0.20 -10.96
N LEU A 48 -1.63 -0.45 -11.86
CA LEU A 48 -2.84 -1.18 -11.49
C LEU A 48 -2.55 -2.37 -10.56
N ASN A 49 -1.40 -3.04 -10.70
CA ASN A 49 -0.99 -4.06 -9.73
C ASN A 49 -0.78 -3.47 -8.33
N VAL A 50 -0.22 -2.27 -8.22
CA VAL A 50 -0.09 -1.58 -6.93
C VAL A 50 -1.44 -1.13 -6.38
N PHE A 51 -2.41 -0.78 -7.25
CA PHE A 51 -3.76 -0.43 -6.83
C PHE A 51 -4.47 -1.60 -6.14
N ASP A 52 -4.04 -2.86 -6.30
CA ASP A 52 -4.53 -3.95 -5.46
C ASP A 52 -4.40 -3.60 -3.95
N CYS A 53 -3.35 -2.87 -3.55
CA CYS A 53 -3.15 -2.39 -2.17
C CYS A 53 -4.19 -1.35 -1.71
N TRP A 54 -5.04 -0.85 -2.60
CA TRP A 54 -6.04 0.18 -2.31
C TRP A 54 -7.46 -0.35 -2.27
N PHE A 55 -7.67 -1.53 -2.85
CA PHE A 55 -8.97 -2.15 -3.07
C PHE A 55 -9.07 -3.55 -2.44
N ASP A 56 -7.96 -4.18 -2.06
CA ASP A 56 -7.94 -5.49 -1.42
C ASP A 56 -7.26 -5.44 -0.04
N ASP A 57 -8.06 -5.52 1.03
CA ASP A 57 -7.57 -5.55 2.42
C ASP A 57 -6.76 -6.82 2.73
N SER A 58 -6.87 -7.86 1.89
CA SER A 58 -6.00 -9.04 1.95
C SER A 58 -4.59 -8.75 1.43
N VAL A 59 -4.39 -7.65 0.71
CA VAL A 59 -3.07 -7.17 0.26
C VAL A 59 -2.54 -6.11 1.20
N PHE A 60 -3.34 -5.09 1.54
CA PHE A 60 -2.93 -3.99 2.41
C PHE A 60 -4.04 -3.64 3.40
N ASP A 61 -3.75 -3.79 4.70
CA ASP A 61 -4.74 -3.55 5.74
C ASP A 61 -4.72 -2.07 6.14
N SER A 62 -5.67 -1.30 5.59
CA SER A 62 -5.79 0.14 5.84
C SER A 62 -6.14 0.47 7.30
N PRO A 63 -7.10 -0.19 7.96
CA PRO A 63 -7.33 -0.01 9.39
C PRO A 63 -6.09 -0.28 10.26
N PHE A 64 -5.33 -1.32 9.94
CA PHE A 64 -4.09 -1.63 10.67
C PHE A 64 -3.01 -0.57 10.43
N GLU A 65 -2.88 -0.08 9.19
CA GLU A 65 -2.01 1.07 8.87
C GLU A 65 -2.38 2.30 9.71
N SER A 66 -3.65 2.68 9.78
CA SER A 66 -4.10 3.82 10.57
C SER A 66 -3.77 3.63 12.06
N ALA A 67 -3.94 2.42 12.58
CA ALA A 67 -3.67 2.10 13.98
C ALA A 67 -2.17 2.23 14.32
N ILE A 68 -1.28 1.71 13.46
CA ILE A 68 0.18 1.83 13.65
C ILE A 68 0.62 3.30 13.56
N ARG A 69 0.08 4.07 12.61
CA ARG A 69 0.39 5.51 12.50
C ARG A 69 -0.12 6.30 13.71
N GLY A 70 -1.29 5.96 14.24
CA GLY A 70 -1.79 6.54 15.49
C GLY A 70 -0.89 6.23 16.69
N TRP A 71 -0.37 5.00 16.76
CA TRP A 71 0.61 4.61 17.79
C TRP A 71 1.95 5.35 17.64
N ALA A 72 2.42 5.57 16.40
CA ALA A 72 3.64 6.31 16.11
C ALA A 72 3.63 7.75 16.67
N LEU A 73 2.47 8.39 16.78
CA LEU A 73 2.34 9.73 17.36
C LEU A 73 2.79 9.82 18.83
N GLN A 74 2.77 8.69 19.54
CA GLN A 74 3.13 8.61 20.96
C GLN A 74 4.38 7.75 21.22
N SER A 75 5.02 7.22 20.16
CA SER A 75 6.17 6.31 20.27
C SER A 75 7.25 6.65 19.25
N PRO A 76 8.37 7.29 19.66
CA PRO A 76 9.48 7.62 18.77
C PRO A 76 10.12 6.40 18.10
N GLU A 77 10.07 5.23 18.76
CA GLU A 77 10.54 3.98 18.18
C GLU A 77 9.66 3.55 16.99
N VAL A 78 8.35 3.51 17.18
CA VAL A 78 7.40 3.13 16.13
C VAL A 78 7.40 4.14 15.00
N ALA A 79 7.57 5.43 15.31
CA ALA A 79 7.73 6.47 14.30
C ALA A 79 8.94 6.22 13.38
N ARG A 80 10.05 5.71 13.92
CA ARG A 80 11.22 5.32 13.10
C ARG A 80 10.90 4.13 12.21
N GLU A 81 10.19 3.13 12.73
CA GLU A 81 9.77 1.97 11.93
C GLU A 81 8.85 2.39 10.77
N VAL A 82 7.85 3.25 11.04
CA VAL A 82 6.97 3.79 10.02
C VAL A 82 7.73 4.60 8.97
N ALA A 83 8.69 5.43 9.39
CA ALA A 83 9.51 6.21 8.45
C ALA A 83 10.37 5.32 7.53
N GLU A 84 10.88 4.20 8.06
CA GLU A 84 11.63 3.24 7.25
C GLU A 84 10.73 2.51 6.24
N ASP A 85 9.53 2.08 6.65
CA ASP A 85 8.55 1.50 5.74
C ASP A 85 8.09 2.47 4.66
N ASP A 86 7.86 3.75 5.01
CA ASP A 86 7.55 4.81 4.05
C ASP A 86 8.66 4.93 3.00
N ARG A 87 9.92 4.92 3.44
CA ARG A 87 11.10 5.00 2.57
C ARG A 87 11.17 3.79 1.62
N LEU A 88 10.92 2.58 2.11
CA LEU A 88 10.94 1.35 1.31
C LEU A 88 9.82 1.34 0.27
N ARG A 89 8.59 1.72 0.64
CA ARG A 89 7.44 1.77 -0.28
C ARG A 89 7.63 2.80 -1.39
N ILE A 90 8.16 3.98 -1.05
CA ILE A 90 8.49 5.01 -2.05
C ILE A 90 9.61 4.52 -2.97
N ALA A 91 10.68 3.92 -2.43
CA ALA A 91 11.77 3.40 -3.25
C ALA A 91 11.30 2.32 -4.24
N ALA A 92 10.39 1.45 -3.81
CA ALA A 92 9.78 0.44 -4.68
C ALA A 92 8.95 1.05 -5.81
N LEU A 93 8.17 2.11 -5.53
CA LEU A 93 7.47 2.85 -6.58
C LEU A 93 8.41 3.56 -7.56
N ILE A 94 9.50 4.15 -7.06
CA ILE A 94 10.52 4.78 -7.93
C ILE A 94 11.09 3.74 -8.88
N ALA A 95 11.50 2.58 -8.35
CA ALA A 95 12.03 1.47 -9.15
C ALA A 95 11.01 0.96 -10.19
N LEU A 96 9.72 0.93 -9.84
CA LEU A 96 8.65 0.60 -10.79
C LEU A 96 8.64 1.59 -11.95
N PHE A 97 8.61 2.89 -11.70
CA PHE A 97 8.59 3.89 -12.78
C PHE A 97 9.88 3.88 -13.62
N GLU A 98 11.05 3.75 -12.99
CA GLU A 98 12.34 3.67 -13.69
C GLU A 98 12.41 2.43 -14.60
N ARG A 99 11.81 1.29 -14.20
CA ARG A 99 11.72 0.08 -15.02
C ARG A 99 10.92 0.27 -16.32
N PHE A 100 10.07 1.29 -16.38
CA PHE A 100 9.32 1.68 -17.59
C PHE A 100 9.85 2.98 -18.21
N ASP A 101 11.17 3.20 -18.12
CA ASP A 101 11.91 4.27 -18.78
C ASP A 101 11.57 5.71 -18.33
N TYR A 102 10.94 5.88 -17.18
CA TYR A 102 10.78 7.21 -16.58
C TYR A 102 12.13 7.68 -16.02
N GLY A 103 12.54 8.89 -16.39
CA GLY A 103 13.73 9.50 -15.82
C GLY A 103 13.61 9.66 -14.29
N ARG A 104 14.70 9.43 -13.57
CA ARG A 104 14.76 9.39 -12.09
C ARG A 104 14.00 10.51 -11.37
N ALA A 105 14.16 11.76 -11.83
CA ALA A 105 13.47 12.91 -11.21
C ALA A 105 11.94 12.81 -11.38
N THR A 106 11.47 12.41 -12.56
CA THR A 106 10.04 12.20 -12.83
C THR A 106 9.50 10.99 -12.06
N ALA A 107 10.27 9.90 -11.98
CA ALA A 107 9.93 8.71 -11.21
C ALA A 107 9.76 9.03 -9.71
N ASP A 108 10.69 9.80 -9.11
CA ASP A 108 10.59 10.24 -7.71
C ASP A 108 9.31 11.04 -7.43
N VAL A 109 9.00 12.05 -8.26
CA VAL A 109 7.81 12.88 -8.07
C VAL A 109 6.53 12.06 -8.22
N ARG A 110 6.44 11.19 -9.23
CA ARG A 110 5.26 10.33 -9.47
C ARG A 110 5.07 9.32 -8.34
N ALA A 111 6.15 8.69 -7.89
CA ALA A 111 6.14 7.76 -6.76
C ALA A 111 5.62 8.42 -5.48
N ARG A 112 6.12 9.62 -5.17
CA ARG A 112 5.68 10.38 -3.98
C ARG A 112 4.23 10.83 -4.09
N ALA A 113 3.79 11.31 -5.25
CA ALA A 113 2.42 11.71 -5.47
C ALA A 113 1.46 10.53 -5.25
N MET A 114 1.78 9.37 -5.82
CA MET A 114 1.02 8.13 -5.66
C MET A 114 1.03 7.64 -4.20
N TYR A 115 2.18 7.67 -3.55
CA TYR A 115 2.33 7.27 -2.15
C TYR A 115 1.49 8.13 -1.20
N LEU A 116 1.59 9.45 -1.34
CA LEU A 116 0.87 10.41 -0.50
C LEU A 116 -0.64 10.34 -0.72
N ALA A 117 -1.09 10.12 -1.96
CA ALA A 117 -2.50 9.89 -2.24
C ALA A 117 -3.01 8.67 -1.45
N GLN A 118 -2.30 7.54 -1.48
CA GLN A 118 -2.70 6.36 -0.75
C GLN A 118 -2.69 6.54 0.76
N ILE A 119 -1.60 7.08 1.32
CA ILE A 119 -1.53 7.31 2.77
C ILE A 119 -2.59 8.32 3.20
N GLY A 120 -2.94 9.29 2.36
CA GLY A 120 -4.08 10.17 2.57
C GLY A 120 -5.40 9.39 2.70
N TYR A 121 -5.68 8.47 1.79
CA TYR A 121 -6.85 7.58 1.87
C TYR A 121 -6.84 6.71 3.13
N ALA A 122 -5.73 6.02 3.40
CA ALA A 122 -5.60 5.13 4.55
C ALA A 122 -5.68 5.88 5.90
N SER A 123 -5.22 7.13 5.97
CA SER A 123 -5.20 7.91 7.21
C SER A 123 -6.52 8.64 7.48
N THR A 124 -7.27 9.01 6.44
CA THR A 124 -8.51 9.78 6.59
C THR A 124 -9.75 8.92 6.83
N GLN A 125 -9.63 7.59 6.78
CA GLN A 125 -10.76 6.66 6.82
C GLN A 125 -11.91 7.12 5.91
N ALA A 126 -11.56 7.60 4.70
CA ALA A 126 -12.52 8.17 3.78
C ALA A 126 -13.63 7.14 3.51
N ARG A 127 -14.86 7.43 3.96
CA ARG A 127 -16.04 6.63 3.65
C ARG A 127 -16.51 7.00 2.25
N GLU A 128 -15.79 6.53 1.26
CA GLU A 128 -16.17 6.62 -0.14
C GLU A 128 -16.67 5.25 -0.62
N ASP A 129 -17.78 5.26 -1.34
CA ASP A 129 -18.32 4.04 -1.94
C ASP A 129 -17.27 3.43 -2.90
N ILE A 130 -17.05 2.13 -2.77
CA ILE A 130 -16.06 1.41 -3.58
C ILE A 130 -16.34 1.56 -5.09
N SER A 131 -17.61 1.62 -5.49
CA SER A 131 -18.01 1.83 -6.88
C SER A 131 -17.57 3.19 -7.41
N ILE A 132 -17.61 4.24 -6.57
CA ILE A 132 -17.13 5.57 -6.93
C ILE A 132 -15.61 5.56 -7.11
N ARG A 133 -14.88 4.87 -6.23
CA ARG A 133 -13.43 4.71 -6.36
C ARG A 133 -13.06 3.94 -7.62
N MET A 134 -13.79 2.88 -7.93
CA MET A 134 -13.58 2.08 -9.15
C MET A 134 -13.77 2.91 -10.44
N MET A 135 -14.75 3.83 -10.47
CA MET A 135 -14.95 4.71 -11.63
C MET A 135 -13.75 5.62 -11.92
N ARG A 136 -12.95 5.96 -10.90
CA ARG A 136 -11.79 6.86 -11.04
C ARG A 136 -10.48 6.12 -11.31
N VAL A 137 -10.47 4.80 -11.35
CA VAL A 137 -9.22 4.01 -11.48
C VAL A 137 -8.45 4.41 -12.73
N ALA A 138 -9.12 4.47 -13.90
CA ALA A 138 -8.48 4.86 -15.15
C ALA A 138 -7.89 6.28 -15.08
N ASP A 139 -8.63 7.24 -14.51
CA ASP A 139 -8.18 8.63 -14.36
C ASP A 139 -6.98 8.73 -13.41
N TYR A 140 -6.98 7.99 -12.30
CA TYR A 140 -5.84 7.95 -11.39
C TYR A 140 -4.60 7.33 -12.04
N VAL A 141 -4.76 6.27 -12.84
CA VAL A 141 -3.64 5.70 -13.61
C VAL A 141 -3.08 6.76 -14.57
N GLU A 142 -3.93 7.50 -15.29
CA GLU A 142 -3.48 8.57 -16.18
C GLU A 142 -2.79 9.70 -15.41
N VAL A 143 -3.29 10.10 -14.25
CA VAL A 143 -2.63 11.08 -13.38
C VAL A 143 -1.22 10.60 -12.98
N PHE A 144 -1.09 9.36 -12.50
CA PHE A 144 0.18 8.87 -11.96
C PHE A 144 1.18 8.47 -13.03
N THR A 145 0.74 8.01 -14.20
CA THR A 145 1.63 7.57 -15.29
C THR A 145 1.81 8.63 -16.37
N GLY A 146 0.81 9.49 -16.59
CA GLY A 146 0.72 10.35 -17.77
C GLY A 146 0.22 9.62 -19.02
N LEU A 147 -0.24 8.37 -18.90
CA LEU A 147 -0.70 7.53 -20.00
C LEU A 147 -2.10 7.00 -19.72
N LYS A 148 -2.92 6.90 -20.76
CA LYS A 148 -4.23 6.25 -20.67
C LYS A 148 -4.06 4.74 -20.57
N SER A 149 -4.68 4.12 -19.57
CA SER A 149 -4.75 2.67 -19.45
C SER A 149 -5.54 2.07 -20.61
N GLY A 150 -5.07 0.94 -21.15
CA GLY A 150 -5.84 0.21 -22.15
C GLY A 150 -7.00 -0.58 -21.52
N ASP A 151 -8.03 -0.88 -22.31
CA ASP A 151 -9.19 -1.66 -21.86
C ASP A 151 -8.79 -3.01 -21.27
N ARG A 152 -7.78 -3.66 -21.85
CA ARG A 152 -7.28 -4.95 -21.38
C ARG A 152 -6.67 -4.88 -19.97
N ASP A 153 -5.93 -3.82 -19.68
CA ASP A 153 -5.27 -3.62 -18.39
C ASP A 153 -6.34 -3.43 -17.30
N LEU A 154 -7.35 -2.60 -17.60
CA LEU A 154 -8.49 -2.35 -16.72
C LEU A 154 -9.34 -3.61 -16.50
N GLN A 155 -9.63 -4.37 -17.56
CA GLN A 155 -10.38 -5.63 -17.44
C GLN A 155 -9.66 -6.64 -16.55
N ARG A 156 -8.34 -6.80 -16.72
CA ARG A 156 -7.51 -7.66 -15.86
C ARG A 156 -7.58 -7.21 -14.40
N PHE A 157 -7.46 -5.91 -14.13
CA PHE A 157 -7.55 -5.36 -12.78
C PHE A 157 -8.94 -5.60 -12.16
N PHE A 158 -10.02 -5.19 -12.83
CA PHE A 158 -11.38 -5.33 -12.29
C PHE A 158 -11.80 -6.77 -12.07
N SER A 159 -11.30 -7.71 -12.88
CA SER A 159 -11.55 -9.14 -12.67
C SER A 159 -10.92 -9.68 -11.38
N ARG A 160 -9.80 -9.08 -10.92
CA ARG A 160 -9.18 -9.45 -9.63
C ARG A 160 -9.90 -8.85 -8.42
N ILE A 161 -10.44 -7.64 -8.56
CA ILE A 161 -11.10 -6.93 -7.45
C ILE A 161 -12.54 -7.40 -7.23
N ASN A 162 -13.24 -7.82 -8.29
CA ASN A 162 -14.64 -8.25 -8.21
C ASN A 162 -14.82 -9.76 -8.00
N GLY A 163 -13.74 -10.55 -8.04
CA GLY A 163 -13.76 -12.01 -7.87
C GLY A 163 -13.42 -12.42 -6.45
#